data_AF-A0A2N5HA16-F1
#
_entry.id   AF-A0A2N5HA16-F1
#
_cell.length_a   1.000
_cell.length_b   1.000
_cell.length_c   1.000
_cell.angle_alpha   90.00
_cell.angle_beta   90.00
_cell.angle_gamma   90.00
#
_symmetry.space_group_name_H-M   'P 1'
#
loop_
_entity.id
_entity.type
_entity.pdbx_description
1 polymer ?
#
loop_
_entity_poly.entity_id
_entity_poly.type
_entity_poly.pdbx_seq_one_letter_code
_entity_poly.pdbx_strand_id
1 'polypeptide(L)'
;PRSTAGVDAKFTFNGLETTRASNTFTINGFEVSLKQKTDSPVTFSSSTDTDKVLDSVVEFVNDYNEMIEKLNSKIKEKQFKSFHPLSAEEKADMKEKEIELWEEKAKSGTLKGDPALSSMLNNLRSIMSSTVTSTDKDGKEINISLKDLGIETTSNYLDNGKLTINEDTLRAKISENPNAIYDLIGKSNTDPKKGGIAQQYRTELQDAQKKITVKAGSSTAVNDTFALGRSLKNMDKQIERFESKLKMMESRYWKQFNAMEQAIQRANSQSAQLMSSLGGGM
;
A
#
# COMPACT_ATOMS: atom_id res chain seq x y z
N PRO A 1 -52.13 44.79 3.25
CA PRO A 1 -50.78 44.47 3.75
C PRO A 1 -49.77 45.57 3.36
N ARG A 2 -49.29 46.37 4.32
CA ARG A 2 -48.20 47.33 4.07
C ARG A 2 -46.93 46.52 3.82
N SER A 3 -46.35 46.59 2.62
CA SER A 3 -44.98 46.11 2.43
C SER A 3 -44.04 47.12 3.08
N THR A 4 -43.22 46.65 4.00
CA THR A 4 -42.08 47.40 4.52
C THR A 4 -40.99 47.40 3.46
N ALA A 5 -40.44 48.57 3.15
CA ALA A 5 -39.29 48.68 2.26
C ALA A 5 -38.11 47.91 2.87
N GLY A 6 -37.38 47.16 2.04
CA GLY A 6 -36.12 46.54 2.45
C GLY A 6 -35.10 47.61 2.81
N VAL A 7 -34.43 47.45 3.94
CA VAL A 7 -33.40 48.37 4.40
C VAL A 7 -32.10 47.60 4.54
N ASP A 8 -31.00 48.14 4.00
CA ASP A 8 -29.68 47.56 4.16
C ASP A 8 -29.29 47.50 5.64
N ALA A 9 -28.62 46.41 6.03
CA ALA A 9 -28.00 46.30 7.34
C ALA A 9 -26.85 47.30 7.46
N LYS A 10 -26.83 48.08 8.55
CA LYS A 10 -25.73 49.01 8.89
C LYS A 10 -25.03 48.53 10.16
N PHE A 11 -23.71 48.43 10.13
CA PHE A 11 -22.91 48.01 11.27
C PHE A 11 -21.50 48.59 11.24
N THR A 12 -20.83 48.60 12.39
CA THR A 12 -19.45 49.02 12.54
C THR A 12 -18.54 47.81 12.66
N PHE A 13 -17.51 47.71 11.82
CA PHE A 13 -16.49 46.66 11.87
C PHE A 13 -15.11 47.30 12.07
N ASN A 14 -14.43 46.98 13.17
CA ASN A 14 -13.13 47.56 13.55
C ASN A 14 -13.10 49.10 13.47
N GLY A 15 -14.19 49.76 13.89
CA GLY A 15 -14.32 51.22 13.87
C GLY A 15 -14.77 51.82 12.53
N LEU A 16 -14.93 51.02 11.48
CA LEU A 16 -15.43 51.46 10.17
C LEU A 16 -16.92 51.16 10.02
N GLU A 17 -17.73 52.17 9.73
CA GLU A 17 -19.13 51.99 9.34
C GLU A 17 -19.23 51.36 7.96
N THR A 18 -20.05 50.32 7.83
CA THR A 18 -20.30 49.64 6.55
C THR A 18 -21.75 49.20 6.44
N THR A 19 -22.20 48.91 5.22
CA THR A 19 -23.57 48.48 4.93
C THR A 19 -23.60 47.20 4.10
N ARG A 20 -24.63 46.37 4.26
CA ARG A 20 -24.86 45.15 3.48
C ARG A 20 -26.33 44.99 3.14
N ALA A 21 -26.62 44.54 1.92
CA ALA A 21 -27.98 44.28 1.46
C ALA A 21 -28.63 43.04 2.12
N SER A 22 -27.82 42.16 2.72
CA SER A 22 -28.25 40.94 3.41
C SER A 22 -27.73 40.91 4.84
N ASN A 23 -28.50 40.31 5.74
CA ASN A 23 -28.09 40.06 7.13
C ASN A 23 -27.06 38.94 7.24
N THR A 24 -26.93 38.09 6.22
CA THR A 24 -25.87 37.07 6.11
C THR A 24 -24.94 37.45 4.98
N PHE A 25 -23.65 37.59 5.29
CA PHE A 25 -22.60 37.98 4.34
C PHE A 25 -21.25 37.44 4.78
N THR A 26 -20.30 37.44 3.86
CA THR A 26 -18.91 37.06 4.13
C THR A 26 -18.03 38.30 4.33
N ILE A 27 -17.13 38.25 5.32
CA ILE A 27 -16.12 39.28 5.56
C ILE A 27 -14.83 38.61 6.06
N ASN A 28 -13.69 38.90 5.41
CA ASN A 28 -12.38 38.32 5.73
C ASN A 28 -12.37 36.78 5.85
N GLY A 29 -13.15 36.09 5.02
CA GLY A 29 -13.26 34.62 5.03
C GLY A 29 -14.22 34.04 6.08
N PHE A 30 -14.86 34.87 6.90
CA PHE A 30 -15.88 34.44 7.86
C PHE A 30 -17.28 34.73 7.32
N GLU A 31 -18.21 33.79 7.51
CA GLU A 31 -19.64 34.04 7.34
C GLU A 31 -20.19 34.69 8.62
N VAL A 32 -20.77 35.88 8.47
CA VAL A 32 -21.35 36.65 9.56
C VAL A 32 -22.86 36.75 9.31
N SER A 33 -23.64 36.39 10.33
CA SER A 33 -25.09 36.49 10.33
C SER A 33 -25.57 37.44 11.42
N LEU A 34 -26.09 38.59 11.02
CA LEU A 34 -26.68 39.60 11.88
C LEU A 34 -28.09 39.17 12.30
N LYS A 35 -28.26 38.83 13.57
CA LYS A 35 -29.55 38.36 14.12
C LYS A 35 -30.35 39.45 14.82
N GLN A 36 -29.66 40.37 15.49
CA GLN A 36 -30.27 41.47 16.23
C GLN A 36 -29.31 42.64 16.36
N LYS A 37 -29.85 43.82 16.69
CA LYS A 37 -29.05 44.99 17.06
C LYS A 37 -28.34 44.73 18.39
N THR A 38 -27.07 45.13 18.48
CA THR A 38 -26.25 44.99 19.68
C THR A 38 -26.11 46.34 20.37
N ASP A 39 -26.25 46.38 21.69
CA ASP A 39 -26.09 47.61 22.49
C ASP A 39 -24.65 47.83 22.98
N SER A 40 -23.78 46.82 22.83
CA SER A 40 -22.35 46.88 23.12
C SER A 40 -21.55 46.18 22.03
N PRO A 41 -20.28 46.57 21.79
CA PRO A 41 -19.44 45.92 20.79
C PRO A 41 -19.29 44.42 21.06
N VAL A 42 -19.48 43.60 20.03
CA VAL A 42 -19.23 42.16 20.10
C VAL A 42 -17.85 41.87 19.54
N THR A 43 -16.98 41.29 20.36
CA THR A 43 -15.64 40.91 19.95
C THR A 43 -15.63 39.43 19.56
N PHE A 44 -15.12 39.15 18.37
CA PHE A 44 -14.84 37.79 17.90
C PHE A 44 -13.33 37.64 17.80
N SER A 45 -12.80 36.55 18.35
CA SER A 45 -11.43 36.12 18.13
C SER A 45 -11.44 34.77 17.42
N SER A 46 -10.54 34.61 16.46
CA SER A 46 -10.21 33.32 15.86
C SER A 46 -8.83 32.95 16.36
N SER A 47 -8.70 31.73 16.88
CA SER A 47 -7.41 31.16 17.25
C SER A 47 -7.26 29.81 16.57
N THR A 48 -6.03 29.43 16.25
CA THR A 48 -5.76 28.10 15.71
C THR A 48 -6.08 27.06 16.77
N ASP A 49 -6.84 26.03 16.38
CA ASP A 49 -7.11 24.87 17.23
C ASP A 49 -5.86 23.98 17.29
N THR A 50 -5.02 24.23 18.29
CA THR A 50 -3.72 23.57 18.44
C THR A 50 -3.86 22.08 18.73
N ASP A 51 -4.92 21.68 19.45
CA ASP A 51 -5.22 20.29 19.76
C ASP A 51 -5.57 19.51 18.49
N LYS A 52 -6.41 20.05 17.61
CA LYS A 52 -6.72 19.37 16.33
C LYS A 52 -5.51 19.19 15.43
N VAL A 53 -4.61 20.18 15.40
CA VAL A 53 -3.35 20.08 14.63
C VAL A 53 -2.46 19.01 15.25
N LEU A 54 -2.33 18.99 16.58
CA LEU A 54 -1.57 17.97 17.31
C LEU A 54 -2.10 16.56 16.97
N ASP A 55 -3.40 16.35 17.13
CA ASP A 55 -4.06 15.06 16.88
C ASP A 55 -3.81 14.57 15.44
N SER A 56 -3.96 15.47 14.45
CA SER A 56 -3.74 15.13 13.04
C SER A 56 -2.29 14.71 12.75
N VAL A 57 -1.32 15.36 13.41
CA VAL A 57 0.10 15.04 13.25
C VAL A 57 0.46 13.74 13.95
N VAL A 58 -0.11 13.49 15.15
CA VAL A 58 0.07 12.25 15.89
C VAL A 58 -0.51 11.06 15.11
N GLU A 59 -1.73 11.19 14.58
CA GLU A 59 -2.36 10.17 13.75
C GLU A 59 -1.51 9.85 12.51
N PHE A 60 -1.04 10.87 11.80
CA PHE A 60 -0.17 10.71 10.64
C PHE A 60 1.12 9.92 10.96
N VAL A 61 1.77 10.22 12.09
CA VAL A 61 2.99 9.52 12.51
C VAL A 61 2.69 8.08 12.93
N ASN A 62 1.56 7.83 13.60
CA ASN A 62 1.14 6.48 13.97
C ASN A 62 0.87 5.62 12.73
N ASP A 63 0.12 6.15 11.76
CA ASP A 63 -0.15 5.47 10.47
C ASP A 63 1.15 5.15 9.72
N TYR A 64 2.09 6.09 9.71
CA TYR A 64 3.42 5.88 9.15
C TYR A 64 4.14 4.72 9.86
N ASN A 65 4.17 4.73 11.20
CA ASN A 65 4.85 3.71 11.99
C ASN A 65 4.27 2.31 11.78
N GLU A 66 2.94 2.20 11.76
CA GLU A 66 2.25 0.94 11.48
C GLU A 66 2.57 0.40 10.09
N MET A 67 2.53 1.26 9.07
CA MET A 67 2.83 0.87 7.71
C MET A 67 4.29 0.42 7.56
N ILE A 68 5.23 1.17 8.13
CA ILE A 68 6.66 0.84 8.12
C ILE A 68 6.88 -0.51 8.80
N GLU A 69 6.24 -0.78 9.93
CA GLU A 69 6.31 -2.07 10.61
C GLU A 69 5.78 -3.21 9.75
N LYS A 70 4.54 -3.07 9.24
CA LYS A 70 3.89 -4.07 8.40
C LYS A 70 4.74 -4.39 7.17
N LEU A 71 5.22 -3.38 6.44
CA LEU A 71 6.00 -3.59 5.23
C LEU A 71 7.41 -4.13 5.50
N ASN A 72 8.12 -3.61 6.52
CA ASN A 72 9.45 -4.15 6.87
C ASN A 72 9.36 -5.60 7.33
N SER A 73 8.30 -5.98 8.05
CA SER A 73 8.08 -7.38 8.45
C SER A 73 7.98 -8.30 7.22
N LYS A 74 7.27 -7.87 6.16
CA LYS A 74 7.09 -8.64 4.92
C LYS A 74 8.35 -8.70 4.06
N ILE A 75 9.11 -7.60 3.94
CA ILE A 75 10.33 -7.60 3.13
C ILE A 75 11.51 -8.29 3.81
N LYS A 76 11.46 -8.47 5.15
CA LYS A 76 12.49 -9.18 5.94
C LYS A 76 12.07 -10.58 6.37
N GLU A 77 10.84 -10.99 6.04
CA GLU A 77 10.30 -12.30 6.43
C GLU A 77 11.24 -13.44 6.01
N LYS A 78 11.41 -14.42 6.91
CA LYS A 78 12.22 -15.60 6.62
C LYS A 78 11.47 -16.46 5.60
N GLN A 79 12.09 -16.66 4.44
CA GLN A 79 11.57 -17.55 3.41
C GLN A 79 11.82 -19.01 3.79
N PHE A 80 10.76 -19.80 3.94
CA PHE A 80 10.83 -21.24 4.14
C PHE A 80 10.88 -21.99 2.80
N LYS A 81 12.08 -22.09 2.20
CA LYS A 81 12.30 -22.67 0.86
C LYS A 81 11.82 -24.12 0.68
N SER A 82 11.69 -24.88 1.77
CA SER A 82 11.25 -26.28 1.74
C SER A 82 9.74 -26.44 1.54
N PHE A 83 8.96 -25.37 1.65
CA PHE A 83 7.51 -25.40 1.52
C PHE A 83 7.14 -24.88 0.14
N HIS A 84 6.78 -25.79 -0.77
CA HIS A 84 6.26 -25.44 -2.10
C HIS A 84 4.73 -25.31 -2.08
N PRO A 85 4.13 -24.66 -3.09
CA PRO A 85 2.68 -24.72 -3.28
C PRO A 85 2.20 -26.17 -3.40
N LEU A 86 1.15 -26.51 -2.65
CA LEU A 86 0.55 -27.85 -2.68
C LEU A 86 -0.33 -28.02 -3.92
N SER A 87 -0.23 -29.18 -4.58
CA SER A 87 -1.15 -29.59 -5.64
C SER A 87 -2.54 -29.90 -5.08
N ALA A 88 -3.55 -29.98 -5.95
CA ALA A 88 -4.91 -30.35 -5.53
C ALA A 88 -4.96 -31.76 -4.92
N GLU A 89 -4.13 -32.67 -5.42
CA GLU A 89 -4.01 -34.04 -4.94
C GLU A 89 -3.35 -34.08 -3.56
N GLU A 90 -2.25 -33.34 -3.37
CA GLU A 90 -1.57 -33.25 -2.07
C GLU A 90 -2.47 -32.63 -0.98
N LYS A 91 -3.30 -31.64 -1.35
CA LYS A 91 -4.27 -31.05 -0.42
C LYS A 91 -5.37 -32.03 -0.02
N ALA A 92 -5.78 -32.94 -0.90
CA ALA A 92 -6.85 -33.90 -0.58
C ALA A 92 -6.42 -34.90 0.50
N ASP A 93 -5.12 -35.19 0.59
CA ASP A 93 -4.55 -36.14 1.55
C ASP A 93 -4.13 -35.50 2.89
N MET A 94 -4.27 -34.18 3.03
CA MET A 94 -3.86 -33.41 4.22
C MET A 94 -5.05 -32.88 5.03
N LYS A 95 -4.84 -32.64 6.33
CA LYS A 95 -5.85 -31.97 7.16
C LYS A 95 -5.86 -30.46 6.90
N GLU A 96 -7.02 -29.83 7.02
CA GLU A 96 -7.21 -28.39 6.76
C GLU A 96 -6.21 -27.49 7.51
N LYS A 97 -6.00 -27.73 8.82
CA LYS A 97 -4.99 -26.99 9.60
C LYS A 97 -3.55 -27.19 9.12
N GLU A 98 -3.23 -28.37 8.59
CA GLU A 98 -1.90 -28.64 8.04
C GLU A 98 -1.73 -27.92 6.70
N ILE A 99 -2.78 -27.87 5.87
CA ILE A 99 -2.81 -27.10 4.62
C ILE A 99 -2.62 -25.61 4.91
N GLU A 100 -3.35 -25.05 5.88
CA GLU A 100 -3.22 -23.62 6.26
C GLU A 100 -1.79 -23.28 6.69
N LEU A 101 -1.22 -24.05 7.62
CA LEU A 101 0.14 -23.85 8.11
C LEU A 101 1.19 -24.04 7.01
N TRP A 102 0.96 -24.98 6.09
CA TRP A 102 1.84 -25.21 4.95
C TRP A 102 1.76 -24.05 3.96
N GLU A 103 0.57 -23.59 3.62
CA GLU A 103 0.36 -22.46 2.74
C GLU A 103 0.93 -21.16 3.32
N GLU A 104 0.81 -20.93 4.63
CA GLU A 104 1.42 -19.80 5.30
C GLU A 104 2.94 -19.83 5.14
N LYS A 105 3.56 -20.99 5.39
CA LYS A 105 5.01 -21.17 5.19
C LYS A 105 5.42 -21.09 3.72
N ALA A 106 4.60 -21.59 2.80
CA ALA A 106 4.87 -21.49 1.36
C ALA A 106 4.77 -20.04 0.85
N LYS A 107 3.87 -19.23 1.45
CA LYS A 107 3.74 -17.79 1.16
C LYS A 107 4.80 -16.94 1.88
N SER A 108 5.48 -17.49 2.88
CA SER A 108 6.51 -16.76 3.64
C SER A 108 7.62 -16.21 2.74
N GLY A 109 7.99 -14.95 2.96
CA GLY A 109 9.10 -14.34 2.23
C GLY A 109 8.81 -14.13 0.74
N THR A 110 7.54 -14.19 0.29
CA THR A 110 7.16 -13.87 -1.10
C THR A 110 7.58 -12.45 -1.48
N LEU A 111 7.51 -11.51 -0.53
CA LEU A 111 7.89 -10.11 -0.71
C LEU A 111 9.32 -9.82 -0.23
N LYS A 112 10.07 -10.86 0.15
CA LYS A 112 11.39 -10.69 0.72
C LYS A 112 12.31 -10.00 -0.27
N GLY A 113 12.88 -8.87 0.14
CA GLY A 113 13.76 -8.07 -0.70
C GLY A 113 13.12 -7.55 -1.97
N ASP A 114 11.79 -7.39 -2.03
CA ASP A 114 11.16 -6.80 -3.20
C ASP A 114 11.73 -5.39 -3.46
N PRO A 115 12.28 -5.13 -4.67
CA PRO A 115 12.93 -3.85 -4.96
C PRO A 115 11.98 -2.65 -4.95
N ALA A 116 10.71 -2.84 -5.33
CA ALA A 116 9.74 -1.75 -5.36
C ALA A 116 9.36 -1.34 -3.95
N LEU A 117 9.10 -2.31 -3.06
CA LEU A 117 8.82 -2.04 -1.65
C LEU A 117 10.03 -1.44 -0.94
N SER A 118 11.22 -1.98 -1.18
CA SER A 118 12.46 -1.47 -0.57
C SER A 118 12.76 -0.03 -1.02
N SER A 119 12.58 0.27 -2.31
CA SER A 119 12.72 1.63 -2.85
C SER A 119 11.70 2.59 -2.23
N MET A 120 10.43 2.17 -2.14
CA MET A 120 9.38 2.98 -1.54
C MET A 120 9.71 3.31 -0.08
N LEU A 121 10.05 2.30 0.73
CA LEU A 121 10.40 2.50 2.14
C LEU A 121 11.57 3.49 2.32
N ASN A 122 12.58 3.42 1.45
CA ASN A 122 13.71 4.35 1.49
C ASN A 122 13.30 5.78 1.08
N ASN A 123 12.48 5.94 0.05
CA ASN A 123 11.97 7.24 -0.39
C ASN A 123 11.10 7.88 0.69
N LEU A 124 10.22 7.11 1.33
CA LEU A 124 9.38 7.57 2.42
C LEU A 124 10.21 8.04 3.63
N ARG A 125 11.27 7.31 4.00
CA ARG A 125 12.22 7.78 5.03
C ARG A 125 12.87 9.10 4.63
N SER A 126 13.29 9.23 3.37
CA SER A 126 13.90 10.46 2.86
C SER A 126 12.93 11.65 2.96
N ILE A 127 11.64 11.43 2.65
CA ILE A 127 10.59 12.46 2.77
C ILE A 127 10.41 12.89 4.23
N MET A 128 10.36 11.95 5.18
CA MET A 128 10.23 12.28 6.60
C MET A 128 11.43 13.04 7.16
N SER A 129 12.63 12.81 6.62
CA SER A 129 13.84 13.57 6.97
C SER A 129 14.03 14.87 6.19
N SER A 130 13.12 15.20 5.27
CA SER A 130 13.26 16.37 4.40
C SER A 130 12.97 17.67 5.14
N THR A 131 13.55 18.76 4.63
CA THR A 131 13.30 20.12 5.10
C THR A 131 12.40 20.84 4.12
N VAL A 132 11.45 21.62 4.63
CA VAL A 132 10.60 22.50 3.81
C VAL A 132 10.90 23.94 4.15
N THR A 133 10.99 24.79 3.11
CA THR A 133 11.11 26.23 3.30
C THR A 133 9.75 26.82 3.68
N SER A 134 9.74 27.49 4.82
CA SER A 134 8.59 28.17 5.39
C SER A 134 9.01 29.56 5.88
N THR A 135 8.09 30.26 6.53
CA THR A 135 8.26 31.61 7.02
C THR A 135 8.02 31.65 8.53
N ASP A 136 8.94 32.27 9.26
CA ASP A 136 8.81 32.48 10.70
C ASP A 136 7.70 33.52 11.00
N LYS A 137 7.33 33.67 12.28
CA LYS A 137 6.39 34.68 12.79
C LYS A 137 6.67 36.09 12.28
N ASP A 138 7.95 36.41 12.12
CA ASP A 138 8.43 37.73 11.70
C ASP A 138 8.54 37.89 10.17
N GLY A 139 8.08 36.91 9.38
CA GLY A 139 8.12 36.99 7.91
C GLY A 139 9.46 36.56 7.29
N LYS A 140 10.39 36.00 8.07
CA LYS A 140 11.70 35.55 7.60
C LYS A 140 11.67 34.11 7.08
N GLU A 141 12.33 33.84 5.96
CA GLU A 141 12.49 32.46 5.46
C GLU A 141 13.29 31.60 6.44
N ILE A 142 12.72 30.43 6.77
CA ILE A 142 13.32 29.40 7.60
C ILE A 142 13.16 28.04 6.91
N ASN A 143 14.09 27.12 7.14
CA ASN A 143 13.91 25.72 6.78
C ASN A 143 13.47 24.97 8.03
N ILE A 144 12.33 24.30 7.95
CA ILE A 144 11.76 23.52 9.05
C ILE A 144 11.70 22.04 8.65
N SER A 145 11.91 21.17 9.64
CA SER A 145 11.85 19.71 9.50
C SER A 145 10.98 19.10 10.60
N LEU A 146 10.64 17.81 10.46
CA LEU A 146 9.94 17.06 11.51
C LEU A 146 10.72 17.06 12.84
N LYS A 147 12.05 17.08 12.78
CA LYS A 147 12.90 17.14 13.97
C LYS A 147 12.67 18.42 14.77
N ASP A 148 12.47 19.55 14.09
CA ASP A 148 12.22 20.84 14.74
C ASP A 148 10.85 20.88 15.45
N LEU A 149 9.95 19.97 15.08
CA LEU A 149 8.67 19.72 15.73
C LEU A 149 8.73 18.69 16.87
N GLY A 150 9.92 18.18 17.20
CA GLY A 150 10.08 17.09 18.18
C GLY A 150 9.65 15.72 17.64
N ILE A 151 9.60 15.55 16.32
CA ILE A 151 9.34 14.27 15.66
C ILE A 151 10.67 13.75 15.13
N GLU A 152 11.21 12.74 15.80
CA GLU A 152 12.54 12.20 15.50
C GLU A 152 12.46 10.72 15.11
N THR A 153 13.43 10.27 14.33
CA THR A 153 13.59 8.83 14.07
C THR A 153 14.06 8.11 15.31
N THR A 154 13.52 6.92 15.58
CA THR A 154 13.99 6.03 16.64
C THR A 154 15.51 5.80 16.52
N SER A 155 16.22 5.84 17.66
CA SER A 155 17.66 5.56 17.72
C SER A 155 18.02 4.12 17.36
N ASN A 156 17.08 3.19 17.51
CA ASN A 156 17.27 1.79 17.19
C ASN A 156 17.20 1.56 15.68
N TYR A 157 18.31 1.08 15.10
CA TYR A 157 18.40 0.73 13.69
C TYR A 157 17.39 -0.36 13.28
N LEU A 158 17.03 -1.26 14.20
CA LEU A 158 16.08 -2.34 13.94
C LEU A 158 14.64 -1.85 13.74
N ASP A 159 14.34 -0.64 14.20
CA ASP A 159 13.01 -0.02 14.09
C ASP A 159 12.76 0.56 12.69
N ASN A 160 13.74 0.46 11.79
CA ASN A 160 13.54 0.69 10.35
C ASN A 160 12.98 2.08 10.02
N GLY A 161 13.40 3.09 10.77
CA GLY A 161 13.00 4.48 10.54
C GLY A 161 11.63 4.83 11.09
N LYS A 162 11.09 4.07 12.07
CA LYS A 162 9.97 4.53 12.88
C LYS A 162 10.26 5.90 13.49
N LEU A 163 9.21 6.68 13.71
CA LEU A 163 9.25 8.00 14.30
C LEU A 163 8.74 7.96 15.74
N THR A 164 9.31 8.82 16.56
CA THR A 164 8.89 9.10 17.94
C THR A 164 8.49 10.56 18.04
N ILE A 165 7.46 10.85 18.82
CA ILE A 165 6.89 12.19 18.95
C ILE A 165 7.08 12.68 20.38
N ASN A 166 7.59 13.90 20.53
CA ASN A 166 7.49 14.66 21.76
C ASN A 166 6.29 15.61 21.66
N GLU A 167 5.16 15.20 22.24
CA GLU A 167 3.90 15.96 22.15
C GLU A 167 3.99 17.36 22.78
N ASP A 168 4.76 17.55 23.85
CA ASP A 168 4.96 18.86 24.48
C ASP A 168 5.69 19.83 23.55
N THR A 169 6.75 19.34 22.89
CA THR A 169 7.52 20.14 21.92
C THR A 169 6.68 20.45 20.70
N LEU A 170 5.93 19.46 20.20
CA LEU A 170 5.03 19.63 19.07
C LEU A 170 3.94 20.66 19.39
N ARG A 171 3.27 20.54 20.54
CA ARG A 171 2.25 21.50 21.02
C ARG A 171 2.81 22.92 21.16
N ALA A 172 4.02 23.06 21.70
CA ALA A 172 4.69 24.35 21.82
C ALA A 172 4.96 24.96 20.43
N LYS A 173 5.46 24.16 19.48
CA LYS A 173 5.75 24.61 18.12
C LYS A 173 4.49 24.94 17.31
N ILE A 174 3.40 24.20 17.52
CA ILE A 174 2.08 24.51 16.94
C ILE A 174 1.59 25.85 17.45
N SER A 175 1.69 26.09 18.76
CA SER A 175 1.26 27.36 19.37
C SER A 175 2.16 28.52 18.96
N GLU A 176 3.44 28.24 18.69
CA GLU A 176 4.39 29.21 18.18
C GLU A 176 4.05 29.61 16.74
N ASN A 177 4.20 28.71 15.77
CA ASN A 177 4.01 29.05 14.36
C ASN A 177 3.16 27.99 13.63
N PRO A 178 1.82 28.12 13.69
CA PRO A 178 0.92 27.20 12.98
C PRO A 178 1.13 27.16 11.46
N ASN A 179 1.50 28.31 10.87
CA ASN A 179 1.71 28.42 9.43
C ASN A 179 2.93 27.59 9.00
N ALA A 180 3.99 27.56 9.81
CA ALA A 180 5.16 26.73 9.53
C ALA A 180 4.86 25.23 9.54
N ILE A 181 3.93 24.79 10.39
CA ILE A 181 3.49 23.39 10.43
C ILE A 181 2.63 23.05 9.22
N TYR A 182 1.72 23.94 8.85
CA TYR A 182 0.97 23.80 7.62
C TYR A 182 1.91 23.73 6.41
N ASP A 183 2.91 24.59 6.36
CA ASP A 183 3.89 24.59 5.27
C ASP A 183 4.69 23.29 5.19
N LEU A 184 5.13 22.77 6.35
CA LEU A 184 5.90 21.53 6.42
C LEU A 184 5.08 20.31 6.02
N ILE A 185 3.87 20.17 6.56
CA ILE A 185 3.09 18.94 6.44
C ILE A 185 2.06 19.03 5.32
N GLY A 186 1.28 20.10 5.29
CA GLY A 186 0.06 20.23 4.49
C GLY A 186 0.17 21.08 3.24
N LYS A 187 1.29 21.76 2.98
CA LYS A 187 1.45 22.66 1.84
C LYS A 187 1.14 21.98 0.53
N SER A 188 0.13 22.48 -0.16
CA SER A 188 -0.15 22.07 -1.52
C SER A 188 0.75 22.82 -2.50
N ASN A 189 1.39 22.10 -3.40
CA ASN A 189 2.19 22.65 -4.49
C ASN A 189 1.75 22.03 -5.82
N THR A 190 1.92 22.79 -6.91
CA THR A 190 1.69 22.30 -8.28
C THR A 190 2.65 21.18 -8.64
N ASP A 191 3.87 21.21 -8.11
CA ASP A 191 4.81 20.09 -8.11
C ASP A 191 4.66 19.30 -6.80
N PRO A 192 4.03 18.11 -6.81
CA PRO A 192 3.78 17.34 -5.59
C PRO A 192 5.05 16.94 -4.84
N LYS A 193 6.19 16.88 -5.52
CA LYS A 193 7.50 16.56 -4.91
C LYS A 193 8.10 17.75 -4.15
N LYS A 194 7.56 18.95 -4.35
CA LYS A 194 7.92 20.19 -3.65
C LYS A 194 6.81 20.68 -2.73
N GLY A 195 5.77 19.87 -2.53
CA GLY A 195 4.73 20.11 -1.54
C GLY A 195 5.21 19.80 -0.13
N GLY A 196 4.29 19.90 0.83
CA GLY A 196 4.49 19.43 2.19
C GLY A 196 4.67 17.91 2.23
N ILE A 197 5.11 17.42 3.38
CA ILE A 197 5.41 16.00 3.63
C ILE A 197 4.21 15.12 3.26
N ALA A 198 2.97 15.51 3.57
CA ALA A 198 1.79 14.70 3.26
C ALA A 198 1.55 14.55 1.74
N GLN A 199 1.81 15.61 0.97
CA GLN A 199 1.67 15.57 -0.49
C GLN A 199 2.76 14.69 -1.12
N GLN A 200 4.01 14.86 -0.70
CA GLN A 200 5.13 14.03 -1.14
C GLN A 200 4.91 12.54 -0.80
N TYR A 201 4.47 12.28 0.44
CA TYR A 201 4.14 10.95 0.94
C TYR A 201 3.07 10.27 0.09
N ARG A 202 1.96 10.98 -0.18
CA ARG A 202 0.88 10.48 -1.03
C ARG A 202 1.37 10.17 -2.45
N THR A 203 2.20 11.02 -3.03
CA THR A 203 2.77 10.79 -4.38
C THR A 203 3.66 9.55 -4.41
N GLU A 204 4.53 9.36 -3.42
CA GLU A 204 5.39 8.17 -3.36
C GLU A 204 4.57 6.88 -3.22
N LEU A 205 3.52 6.89 -2.38
CA LEU A 205 2.61 5.74 -2.27
C LEU A 205 1.89 5.43 -3.58
N GLN A 206 1.42 6.45 -4.29
CA GLN A 206 0.79 6.28 -5.61
C GLN A 206 1.77 5.72 -6.64
N ASP A 207 3.01 6.18 -6.65
CA ASP A 207 4.02 5.71 -7.60
C ASP A 207 4.45 4.27 -7.29
N ALA A 208 4.58 3.91 -6.01
CA ALA A 208 4.79 2.53 -5.61
C ALA A 208 3.61 1.63 -5.99
N GLN A 209 2.37 2.08 -5.75
CA GLN A 209 1.17 1.36 -6.15
C GLN A 209 1.11 1.12 -7.67
N LYS A 210 1.48 2.11 -8.49
CA LYS A 210 1.58 1.94 -9.95
C LYS A 210 2.61 0.89 -10.32
N LYS A 211 3.82 0.94 -9.74
CA LYS A 211 4.88 -0.05 -9.98
C LYS A 211 4.43 -1.47 -9.61
N ILE A 212 3.76 -1.62 -8.47
CA ILE A 212 3.20 -2.90 -8.01
C ILE A 212 2.12 -3.35 -8.99
N THR A 213 1.20 -2.47 -9.40
CA THR A 213 0.12 -2.79 -10.35
C THR A 213 0.66 -3.26 -11.70
N VAL A 214 1.72 -2.65 -12.23
CA VAL A 214 2.34 -3.09 -13.50
C VAL A 214 2.95 -4.50 -13.37
N LYS A 215 3.48 -4.84 -12.20
CA LYS A 215 4.11 -6.14 -11.94
C LYS A 215 3.07 -7.23 -11.65
N ALA A 216 2.15 -6.95 -10.71
CA ALA A 216 1.23 -7.92 -10.12
C ALA A 216 -0.20 -7.85 -10.68
N GLY A 217 -0.55 -6.81 -11.43
CA GLY A 217 -1.92 -6.57 -11.87
C GLY A 217 -2.79 -5.94 -10.77
N SER A 218 -3.96 -5.44 -11.17
CA SER A 218 -5.06 -5.15 -10.24
C SER A 218 -5.97 -6.37 -10.12
N SER A 219 -6.89 -6.38 -9.15
CA SER A 219 -7.86 -7.47 -8.97
C SER A 219 -8.73 -7.73 -10.21
N THR A 220 -8.92 -6.72 -11.07
CA THR A 220 -9.70 -6.80 -12.32
C THR A 220 -8.83 -6.97 -13.57
N ALA A 221 -7.51 -7.05 -13.43
CA ALA A 221 -6.61 -7.11 -14.57
C ALA A 221 -6.60 -8.50 -15.21
N VAL A 222 -6.68 -8.55 -16.53
CA VAL A 222 -6.48 -9.78 -17.30
C VAL A 222 -4.99 -10.15 -17.27
N ASN A 223 -4.66 -11.43 -17.14
CA ASN A 223 -3.28 -11.91 -17.03
C ASN A 223 -2.32 -11.40 -18.13
N ASP A 224 -2.82 -11.00 -19.30
CA ASP A 224 -1.97 -10.44 -20.37
C ASP A 224 -1.41 -9.04 -20.07
N THR A 225 -2.03 -8.29 -19.16
CA THR A 225 -1.76 -6.85 -19.00
C THR A 225 -0.63 -6.55 -18.01
N PHE A 226 -0.18 -7.54 -17.24
CA PHE A 226 0.85 -7.37 -16.21
C PHE A 226 1.93 -8.45 -16.27
N ALA A 227 3.08 -8.19 -15.64
CA ALA A 227 4.26 -9.06 -15.77
C ALA A 227 4.04 -10.47 -15.21
N LEU A 228 3.48 -10.59 -14.00
CA LEU A 228 3.23 -11.90 -13.39
C LEU A 228 2.18 -12.70 -14.17
N GLY A 229 1.12 -12.07 -14.69
CA GLY A 229 0.10 -12.76 -15.47
C GLY A 229 0.65 -13.32 -16.79
N ARG A 230 1.54 -12.57 -17.46
CA ARG A 230 2.25 -13.07 -18.65
C ARG A 230 3.17 -14.24 -18.30
N SER A 231 3.81 -14.20 -17.12
CA SER A 231 4.61 -15.32 -16.61
C SER A 231 3.73 -16.55 -16.37
N LEU A 232 2.55 -16.39 -15.76
CA LEU A 232 1.58 -17.48 -15.55
C LEU A 232 1.17 -18.12 -16.87
N LYS A 233 0.78 -17.34 -17.88
CA LYS A 233 0.45 -17.90 -19.21
C LYS A 233 1.61 -18.65 -19.86
N ASN A 234 2.84 -18.17 -19.67
CA ASN A 234 4.01 -18.87 -20.20
C ASN A 234 4.26 -20.19 -19.46
N MET A 235 4.01 -20.24 -18.15
CA MET A 235 4.04 -21.47 -17.36
C MET A 235 2.94 -22.43 -17.79
N ASP A 236 1.70 -21.97 -18.00
CA ASP A 236 0.59 -22.80 -18.50
C ASP A 236 0.95 -23.47 -19.84
N LYS A 237 1.51 -22.69 -20.78
CA LYS A 237 2.00 -23.24 -22.07
C LYS A 237 3.16 -24.23 -21.90
N GLN A 238 3.96 -24.12 -20.84
CA GLN A 238 5.00 -25.12 -20.55
C GLN A 238 4.39 -26.40 -19.99
N ILE A 239 3.41 -26.26 -19.09
CA ILE A 239 2.64 -27.38 -18.53
C ILE A 239 1.96 -28.17 -19.65
N GLU A 240 1.21 -27.51 -20.54
CA GLU A 240 0.54 -28.16 -21.69
C GLU A 240 1.52 -28.96 -22.58
N ARG A 241 2.72 -28.42 -22.80
CA ARG A 241 3.77 -29.10 -23.58
C ARG A 241 4.31 -30.33 -22.85
N PHE A 242 4.50 -30.25 -21.54
CA PHE A 242 4.93 -31.40 -20.74
C PHE A 242 3.85 -32.47 -20.65
N GLU A 243 2.58 -32.10 -20.47
CA GLU A 243 1.46 -33.04 -20.50
C GLU A 243 1.38 -33.78 -21.84
N SER A 244 1.52 -33.06 -22.96
CA SER A 244 1.57 -33.66 -24.30
C SER A 244 2.73 -34.64 -24.44
N LYS A 245 3.90 -34.31 -23.88
CA LYS A 245 5.07 -35.20 -23.87
C LYS A 245 4.87 -36.45 -23.02
N LEU A 246 4.22 -36.32 -21.86
CA LEU A 246 3.89 -37.45 -20.99
C LEU A 246 2.92 -38.40 -21.69
N LYS A 247 1.87 -37.89 -22.35
CA LYS A 247 0.94 -38.71 -23.15
C LYS A 247 1.64 -39.46 -24.28
N MET A 248 2.59 -38.83 -24.97
CA MET A 248 3.39 -39.52 -26.01
C MET A 248 4.28 -40.62 -25.41
N MET A 249 4.88 -40.36 -24.24
CA MET A 249 5.71 -41.33 -23.55
C MET A 249 4.90 -42.54 -23.07
N GLU A 250 3.73 -42.29 -22.48
CA GLU A 250 2.75 -43.31 -22.11
C GLU A 250 2.37 -44.16 -23.31
N SER A 251 1.96 -43.55 -24.44
CA SER A 251 1.61 -44.28 -25.66
C SER A 251 2.76 -45.15 -26.17
N ARG A 252 4.00 -44.66 -26.10
CA ARG A 252 5.19 -45.44 -26.47
C ARG A 252 5.40 -46.64 -25.54
N TYR A 253 5.26 -46.45 -24.23
CA TYR A 253 5.41 -47.54 -23.27
C TYR A 253 4.30 -48.58 -23.42
N TRP A 254 3.06 -48.17 -23.66
CA TRP A 254 1.98 -49.10 -24.01
C TRP A 254 2.28 -49.93 -25.25
N LYS A 255 2.82 -49.32 -26.32
CA LYS A 255 3.24 -50.06 -27.52
C LYS A 255 4.36 -51.06 -27.23
N GLN A 256 5.34 -50.68 -26.42
CA GLN A 256 6.44 -51.57 -26.02
C GLN A 256 5.95 -52.72 -25.13
N PHE A 257 5.04 -52.44 -24.20
CA PHE A 257 4.42 -53.43 -23.34
C PHE A 257 3.61 -54.44 -24.15
N ASN A 258 2.76 -53.98 -25.07
CA ASN A 258 1.97 -54.86 -25.95
C ASN A 258 2.87 -55.70 -26.87
N ALA A 259 3.94 -55.12 -27.41
CA ALA A 259 4.90 -55.86 -28.23
C ALA A 259 5.64 -56.93 -27.42
N MET A 260 6.00 -56.62 -26.18
CA MET A 260 6.59 -57.58 -25.24
C MET A 260 5.62 -58.70 -24.90
N GLU A 261 4.36 -58.40 -24.63
CA GLU A 261 3.31 -59.39 -24.36
C GLU A 261 3.12 -60.33 -25.55
N GLN A 262 3.04 -59.79 -26.77
CA GLN A 262 2.97 -60.59 -28.00
C GLN A 262 4.22 -61.46 -28.20
N ALA A 263 5.41 -60.93 -27.91
CA ALA A 263 6.66 -61.69 -28.01
C ALA A 263 6.70 -62.84 -26.99
N ILE A 264 6.25 -62.60 -25.76
CA ILE A 264 6.12 -63.64 -24.71
C ILE A 264 5.12 -64.71 -25.14
N GLN A 265 3.95 -64.32 -25.66
CA GLN A 265 2.96 -65.29 -26.17
C GLN A 265 3.52 -66.16 -27.30
N ARG A 266 4.28 -65.56 -28.24
CA ARG A 266 4.97 -66.30 -29.31
C ARG A 266 6.08 -67.21 -28.78
N ALA A 267 6.83 -66.77 -27.78
CA ALA A 267 7.87 -67.59 -27.16
C ALA A 267 7.27 -68.79 -26.42
N ASN A 268 6.16 -68.58 -25.71
CA ASN A 268 5.43 -69.66 -25.03
C ASN A 268 4.83 -70.66 -26.02
N SER A 269 4.26 -70.20 -27.14
CA SER A 269 3.73 -71.10 -28.17
C SER A 269 4.84 -71.90 -28.87
N GLN A 270 6.01 -71.29 -29.13
CA GLN A 270 7.19 -71.99 -29.63
C GLN A 270 7.73 -73.02 -28.64
N SER A 271 7.83 -72.66 -27.35
CA SER A 271 8.24 -73.58 -26.28
C SER A 271 7.28 -74.78 -26.18
N ALA A 272 5.97 -74.54 -26.25
CA ALA A 272 4.97 -75.61 -26.26
C ALA A 272 5.07 -76.51 -27.50
N GLN A 273 5.34 -75.94 -28.68
CA GLN A 273 5.59 -76.71 -29.91
C GLN A 273 6.85 -77.58 -29.80
N LEU A 274 7.94 -77.04 -29.26
CA LEU A 274 9.18 -77.78 -29.00
C LEU A 274 8.98 -78.90 -27.96
N MET A 275 8.22 -78.64 -26.90
CA MET A 275 7.89 -79.65 -25.90
C MET A 275 6.98 -80.74 -26.48
N SER A 276 6.06 -80.40 -27.38
CA SER A 276 5.23 -81.38 -28.10
C SER A 276 6.02 -82.19 -29.13
N SER A 277 7.04 -81.63 -29.78
CA SER A 277 7.87 -82.34 -30.76
C SER A 277 8.95 -83.21 -30.10
N LEU A 278 9.45 -82.83 -28.92
CA LEU A 278 10.36 -83.66 -28.12
C LEU A 278 9.62 -84.71 -27.26
N GLY A 279 8.37 -84.44 -26.86
CA GLY A 279 7.56 -85.36 -26.04
C GLY A 279 6.70 -86.35 -26.83
N GLY A 280 6.45 -86.09 -28.12
CA GLY A 280 5.68 -86.96 -29.03
C GLY A 280 6.52 -87.94 -29.86
N GLY A 281 7.84 -87.95 -29.64
CA GLY A 281 8.79 -88.88 -30.25
C GLY A 281 9.52 -89.70 -29.20
N MET A 282 8.80 -90.63 -28.58
CA MET A 282 9.39 -91.90 -28.16
C MET A 282 9.06 -92.95 -29.22
#